data_AF-A0A2N8F3P6-F1
#
_entry.id   AF-A0A2N8F3P6-F1
#
_cell.length_a   1.000
_cell.length_b   1.000
_cell.length_c   1.000
_cell.angle_alpha   90.00
_cell.angle_beta   90.00
_cell.angle_gamma   90.00
#
_symmetry.space_group_name_H-M   'P 1'
#
loop_
_entity.id
_entity.type
_entity.pdbx_description
1 polymer ?
#
loop_
_entity_poly.entity_id
_entity_poly.type
_entity_poly.pdbx_seq_one_letter_code
_entity_poly.pdbx_strand_id
1 'polypeptide(L)'
;MSDQGIVASQPCISLGHRHEELSTLGWTVLIPDEFADDVVGTLCEFGRIIPQFNGQTAFAITRKPGYEDLPYSQSMNGIGPHTEAPVYGPPPRYLALHCHKQARCGGGHTGLVDGYEFLKSLERSEPQLREWLDDTPVEFVATAKPGEPGQRRVKEYILTPTEDGDIFRFSYNQFHYGDVNPSKEALQQSLVTNNTSPLARFAVLGEAYFVEHNVPVLIPDGCLLIWDNWRMIHARSRYTDPARNLTRYWLA
;
A
#
# COMPACT_ATOMS: atom_id res chain seq x y z
N MET A 1 45.29 21.92 -27.31
CA MET A 1 45.11 21.48 -25.91
C MET A 1 43.87 22.19 -25.43
N SER A 2 42.76 21.48 -25.39
CA SER A 2 41.44 22.04 -25.11
C SER A 2 40.92 21.32 -23.88
N ASP A 3 40.67 22.08 -22.83
CA ASP A 3 40.21 21.62 -21.52
C ASP A 3 39.02 20.67 -21.64
N GLN A 4 39.24 19.41 -21.24
CA GLN A 4 38.14 18.53 -20.87
C GLN A 4 37.77 18.87 -19.43
N GLY A 5 36.69 19.62 -19.28
CA GLY A 5 36.08 19.89 -17.98
C GLY A 5 35.73 18.58 -17.29
N ILE A 6 36.36 18.35 -16.14
CA ILE A 6 35.98 17.28 -15.22
C ILE A 6 34.59 17.65 -14.69
N VAL A 7 33.56 16.94 -15.16
CA VAL A 7 32.25 16.97 -14.52
C VAL A 7 32.42 16.35 -13.14
N ALA A 8 32.31 17.18 -12.11
CA ALA A 8 32.27 16.69 -10.73
C ALA A 8 31.03 15.78 -10.60
N SER A 9 31.26 14.48 -10.43
CA SER A 9 30.21 13.53 -10.04
C SER A 9 29.60 14.03 -8.73
N GLN A 10 28.28 14.23 -8.71
CA GLN A 10 27.58 14.50 -7.45
C GLN A 10 27.93 13.37 -6.46
N PRO A 11 28.26 13.69 -5.20
CA PRO A 11 28.58 12.68 -4.22
C PRO A 11 27.35 11.76 -4.04
N CYS A 12 27.53 10.47 -4.29
CA CYS A 12 26.52 9.45 -4.01
C CYS A 12 26.22 9.47 -2.52
N ILE A 13 25.03 9.94 -2.15
CA ILE A 13 24.56 9.93 -0.76
C ILE A 13 24.22 8.48 -0.42
N SER A 14 24.84 7.94 0.62
CA SER A 14 24.53 6.59 1.08
C SER A 14 23.12 6.55 1.66
N LEU A 15 22.26 5.67 1.11
CA LEU A 15 20.90 5.42 1.62
C LEU A 15 20.85 4.36 2.74
N GLY A 16 21.99 4.00 3.33
CA GLY A 16 22.08 2.95 4.34
C GLY A 16 21.13 3.13 5.53
N HIS A 17 20.97 4.35 6.05
CA HIS A 17 20.02 4.65 7.13
C HIS A 17 18.56 4.48 6.68
N ARG A 18 18.24 4.74 5.41
CA ARG A 18 16.90 4.55 4.85
C ARG A 18 16.56 3.06 4.71
N HIS A 19 17.53 2.23 4.35
CA HIS A 19 17.38 0.77 4.39
C HIS A 19 17.18 0.26 5.82
N GLU A 20 17.93 0.78 6.78
CA GLU A 20 17.79 0.41 8.20
C GLU A 20 16.40 0.79 8.74
N GLU A 21 15.94 2.02 8.47
CA GLU A 21 14.59 2.48 8.81
C GLU A 21 13.51 1.59 8.16
N LEU A 22 13.62 1.33 6.85
CA LEU A 22 12.67 0.49 6.13
C LEU A 22 12.62 -0.93 6.71
N SER A 23 13.77 -1.53 7.05
CA SER A 23 13.82 -2.86 7.66
C SER A 23 13.24 -2.90 9.07
N THR A 24 13.50 -1.87 9.88
CA THR A 24 13.11 -1.83 11.30
C THR A 24 11.64 -1.44 11.46
N LEU A 25 11.24 -0.34 10.82
CA LEU A 25 9.93 0.29 10.96
C LEU A 25 8.93 -0.21 9.90
N GLY A 26 9.41 -0.82 8.81
CA GLY A 26 8.60 -1.19 7.66
C GLY A 26 8.36 -0.05 6.67
N TRP A 27 8.89 1.16 6.92
CA TRP A 27 8.76 2.31 6.03
C TRP A 27 9.82 3.38 6.28
N THR A 28 10.02 4.26 5.30
CA THR A 28 10.93 5.41 5.38
C THR A 28 10.47 6.55 4.45
N VAL A 29 10.88 7.79 4.75
CA VAL A 29 10.60 8.97 3.92
C VAL A 29 11.91 9.64 3.53
N LEU A 30 12.13 9.76 2.22
CA LEU A 30 13.28 10.43 1.64
C LEU A 30 12.91 11.87 1.27
N ILE A 31 13.82 12.79 1.52
CA ILE A 31 13.74 14.18 1.05
C ILE A 31 14.41 14.32 -0.34
N PRO A 32 14.11 15.38 -1.12
CA PRO A 32 14.68 15.56 -2.46
C PRO A 32 16.21 15.51 -2.51
N ASP A 33 16.88 16.02 -1.46
CA ASP A 33 18.34 16.04 -1.37
C ASP A 33 18.95 14.64 -1.21
N GLU A 34 18.16 13.62 -0.86
CA GLU A 34 18.61 12.23 -0.76
C GLU A 34 18.40 11.43 -2.05
N PHE A 35 17.80 12.03 -3.08
CA PHE A 35 17.62 11.33 -4.34
C PHE A 35 18.96 11.16 -5.06
N ALA A 36 19.10 10.05 -5.78
CA ALA A 36 20.17 9.85 -6.76
C ALA A 36 19.97 10.80 -7.96
N ASP A 37 20.25 10.36 -9.19
CA ASP A 37 20.02 11.19 -10.40
C ASP A 37 18.55 11.63 -10.53
N ASP A 38 17.62 10.73 -10.22
CA ASP A 38 16.18 10.98 -10.16
C ASP A 38 15.47 9.98 -9.23
N VAL A 39 14.14 10.07 -9.15
CA VAL A 39 13.30 9.16 -8.36
C VAL A 39 13.43 7.70 -8.83
N VAL A 40 13.64 7.45 -10.12
CA VAL A 40 13.78 6.08 -10.64
C VAL A 40 15.11 5.49 -10.21
N GLY A 41 16.21 6.24 -10.35
CA GLY A 41 17.53 5.86 -9.86
C GLY A 41 17.51 5.56 -8.37
N THR A 42 16.88 6.46 -7.59
CA THR A 42 16.72 6.29 -6.13
C THR A 42 15.96 5.01 -5.78
N LEU A 43 14.84 4.73 -6.47
CA LEU A 43 14.03 3.53 -6.20
C LEU A 43 14.77 2.23 -6.54
N CYS A 44 15.63 2.24 -7.56
CA CYS A 44 16.43 1.08 -7.95
C CYS A 44 17.42 0.64 -6.87
N GLU A 45 17.77 1.49 -5.90
CA GLU A 45 18.57 1.10 -4.74
C GLU A 45 17.76 0.25 -3.74
N PHE A 46 16.43 0.39 -3.71
CA PHE A 46 15.53 -0.37 -2.84
C PHE A 46 14.98 -1.65 -3.49
N GLY A 47 14.75 -1.62 -4.79
CA GLY A 47 14.22 -2.76 -5.52
C GLY A 47 13.95 -2.46 -6.99
N ARG A 48 13.80 -3.51 -7.79
CA ARG A 48 13.50 -3.35 -9.21
C ARG A 48 12.07 -2.85 -9.39
N ILE A 49 11.89 -1.73 -10.09
CA ILE A 49 10.55 -1.23 -10.43
C ILE A 49 9.83 -2.24 -11.34
N ILE A 50 8.59 -2.60 -11.00
CA ILE A 50 7.76 -3.54 -11.74
C ILE A 50 6.48 -2.91 -12.28
N PRO A 51 5.91 -3.46 -13.38
CA PRO A 51 4.63 -2.99 -13.92
C PRO A 51 3.46 -3.19 -12.96
N GLN A 52 2.52 -2.24 -12.99
CA GLN A 52 1.26 -2.30 -12.26
C GLN A 52 0.16 -2.97 -13.10
N PHE A 53 -1.09 -3.01 -12.61
CA PHE A 53 -2.23 -3.59 -13.33
C PHE A 53 -2.42 -3.08 -14.76
N ASN A 54 -2.06 -1.81 -15.02
CA ASN A 54 -2.18 -1.18 -16.34
C ASN A 54 -0.92 -1.36 -17.22
N GLY A 55 0.04 -2.18 -16.79
CA GLY A 55 1.31 -2.41 -17.49
C GLY A 55 2.32 -1.27 -17.38
N GLN A 56 2.00 -0.18 -16.68
CA GLN A 56 2.93 0.94 -16.48
C GLN A 56 3.72 0.77 -15.18
N THR A 57 4.94 1.30 -15.15
CA THR A 57 5.81 1.29 -13.97
C THR A 57 5.56 2.47 -13.03
N ALA A 58 4.97 3.56 -13.55
CA ALA A 58 4.58 4.74 -12.80
C ALA A 58 3.07 4.98 -12.95
N PHE A 59 2.37 5.21 -11.84
CA PHE A 59 0.93 5.44 -11.84
C PHE A 59 0.57 6.75 -11.14
N ALA A 60 -0.10 7.65 -11.87
CA ALA A 60 -0.55 8.92 -11.32
C ALA A 60 -1.72 8.73 -10.33
N ILE A 61 -1.49 9.12 -9.09
CA ILE A 61 -2.47 9.18 -7.99
C ILE A 61 -3.00 10.61 -7.92
N THR A 62 -3.78 10.97 -8.94
CA THR A 62 -4.49 12.25 -9.05
C THR A 62 -5.99 12.00 -9.10
N ARG A 63 -6.78 13.01 -8.67
CA ARG A 63 -8.23 12.93 -8.78
C ARG A 63 -8.64 12.71 -10.24
N LYS A 64 -9.50 11.71 -10.47
CA LYS A 64 -10.25 11.55 -11.71
C LYS A 64 -11.76 11.67 -11.45
N PRO A 65 -12.49 12.45 -12.25
CA PRO A 65 -13.95 12.47 -12.18
C PRO A 65 -14.56 11.08 -12.38
N GLY A 66 -15.66 10.79 -11.68
CA GLY A 66 -16.42 9.54 -11.78
C GLY A 66 -16.17 8.53 -10.67
N TYR A 67 -15.20 8.77 -9.79
CA TYR A 67 -14.86 7.90 -8.65
C TYR A 67 -15.20 8.49 -7.28
N GLU A 68 -15.94 9.60 -7.22
CA GLU A 68 -16.16 10.38 -6.01
C GLU A 68 -16.66 9.54 -4.81
N ASP A 69 -17.51 8.55 -5.09
CA ASP A 69 -18.14 7.69 -4.08
C ASP A 69 -17.36 6.40 -3.82
N LEU A 70 -16.20 6.21 -4.46
CA LEU A 70 -15.47 4.94 -4.46
C LEU A 70 -14.19 5.02 -3.61
N PRO A 71 -13.85 3.96 -2.84
CA PRO A 71 -12.60 3.86 -2.09
C PRO A 71 -11.44 3.48 -3.03
N TYR A 72 -11.10 4.39 -3.95
CA TYR A 72 -10.16 4.18 -5.04
C TYR A 72 -9.03 5.24 -5.04
N SER A 73 -7.83 4.86 -5.49
CA SER A 73 -6.63 5.71 -5.47
C SER A 73 -6.83 7.07 -6.17
N GLN A 74 -7.59 7.09 -7.26
CA GLN A 74 -7.90 8.29 -8.04
C GLN A 74 -9.19 9.01 -7.60
N SER A 75 -9.77 8.66 -6.45
CA SER A 75 -10.83 9.43 -5.79
C SER A 75 -10.26 10.35 -4.69
N MET A 76 -11.11 11.25 -4.20
CA MET A 76 -10.81 12.05 -3.00
C MET A 76 -11.32 11.40 -1.70
N ASN A 77 -12.04 10.29 -1.77
CA ASN A 77 -12.58 9.59 -0.60
C ASN A 77 -11.45 8.95 0.23
N GLY A 78 -11.75 8.50 1.44
CA GLY A 78 -10.84 7.62 2.16
C GLY A 78 -10.61 6.32 1.40
N ILE A 79 -9.44 5.71 1.58
CA ILE A 79 -9.17 4.34 1.16
C ILE A 79 -8.91 3.55 2.43
N GLY A 80 -9.67 2.48 2.62
CA GLY A 80 -9.59 1.65 3.81
C GLY A 80 -8.25 0.92 3.93
N PRO A 81 -7.96 0.33 5.11
CA PRO A 81 -6.72 -0.39 5.36
C PRO A 81 -6.53 -1.58 4.41
N HIS A 82 -5.37 -1.68 3.78
CA HIS A 82 -5.04 -2.79 2.87
C HIS A 82 -3.53 -2.98 2.66
N THR A 83 -3.16 -4.14 2.14
CA THR A 83 -1.93 -4.40 1.38
C THR A 83 -2.27 -4.33 -0.12
N GLU A 84 -1.32 -3.89 -0.94
CA GLU A 84 -1.53 -3.70 -2.37
C GLU A 84 -1.42 -5.01 -3.15
N ALA A 85 -2.26 -5.12 -4.18
CA ALA A 85 -2.18 -6.16 -5.21
C ALA A 85 -2.05 -7.60 -4.66
N PRO A 86 -2.92 -8.03 -3.71
CA PRO A 86 -2.82 -9.34 -3.08
C PRO A 86 -2.97 -10.53 -4.04
N VAL A 87 -3.41 -10.28 -5.28
CA VAL A 87 -3.61 -11.26 -6.36
C VAL A 87 -2.39 -11.50 -7.25
N TYR A 88 -1.24 -10.89 -6.95
CA TYR A 88 0.01 -11.15 -7.67
C TYR A 88 0.85 -12.22 -6.96
N GLY A 89 1.61 -12.99 -7.73
CA GLY A 89 2.51 -14.03 -7.24
C GLY A 89 3.98 -13.69 -7.57
N PRO A 90 4.76 -13.11 -6.64
CA PRO A 90 4.31 -12.46 -5.39
C PRO A 90 3.73 -11.05 -5.64
N PRO A 91 3.02 -10.45 -4.65
CA PRO A 91 2.70 -9.02 -4.66
C PRO A 91 3.97 -8.16 -4.68
N PRO A 92 3.90 -6.86 -5.05
CA PRO A 92 5.05 -5.97 -4.92
C PRO A 92 5.56 -6.00 -3.47
N ARG A 93 6.88 -6.14 -3.30
CA ARG A 93 7.53 -6.13 -1.98
C ARG A 93 7.47 -4.74 -1.38
N TYR A 94 7.85 -3.72 -2.14
CA TYR A 94 7.77 -2.34 -1.69
C TYR A 94 6.81 -1.53 -2.55
N LEU A 95 6.18 -0.56 -1.91
CA LEU A 95 5.46 0.51 -2.58
C LEU A 95 6.17 1.82 -2.33
N ALA A 96 6.13 2.69 -3.33
CA ALA A 96 6.63 4.04 -3.18
C ALA A 96 5.64 5.07 -3.68
N LEU A 97 5.54 6.19 -2.95
CA LEU A 97 4.72 7.35 -3.29
C LEU A 97 5.60 8.60 -3.35
N HIS A 98 5.87 9.07 -4.56
CA HIS A 98 6.52 10.35 -4.79
C HIS A 98 5.46 11.46 -4.78
N CYS A 99 5.61 12.43 -3.88
CA CYS A 99 4.65 13.51 -3.74
C CYS A 99 5.05 14.75 -4.53
N HIS A 100 4.33 15.06 -5.60
CA HIS A 100 4.54 16.30 -6.36
C HIS A 100 3.82 17.49 -5.71
N LYS A 101 2.63 17.22 -5.16
CA LYS A 101 1.82 18.22 -4.46
C LYS A 101 0.94 17.54 -3.42
N GLN A 102 1.18 17.83 -2.16
CA GLN A 102 0.39 17.34 -1.03
C GLN A 102 -0.90 18.14 -0.85
N ALA A 103 -1.94 17.51 -0.30
CA ALA A 103 -3.11 18.25 0.17
C ALA A 103 -2.75 19.17 1.35
N ARG A 104 -3.37 20.35 1.40
CA ARG A 104 -3.22 21.36 2.45
C ARG A 104 -4.45 21.45 3.35
N CYS A 105 -5.53 20.73 3.03
CA CYS A 105 -6.78 20.68 3.78
C CYS A 105 -6.73 19.89 5.10
N GLY A 106 -5.55 19.44 5.56
CA GLY A 106 -5.40 18.60 6.76
C GLY A 106 -5.82 17.13 6.60
N GLY A 107 -6.02 16.68 5.36
CA GLY A 107 -6.36 15.29 5.01
C GLY A 107 -5.43 14.72 3.93
N GLY A 108 -5.68 13.50 3.49
CA GLY A 108 -4.89 12.85 2.44
C GLY A 108 -3.56 12.26 2.92
N HIS A 109 -3.41 12.10 4.24
CA HIS A 109 -2.25 11.44 4.86
C HIS A 109 -2.29 9.94 4.53
N THR A 110 -1.11 9.36 4.31
CA THR A 110 -0.97 7.90 4.31
C THR A 110 -1.04 7.43 5.75
N GLY A 111 -1.84 6.40 6.02
CA GLY A 111 -1.81 5.70 7.30
C GLY A 111 -1.02 4.41 7.18
N LEU A 112 -0.23 4.05 8.20
CA LEU A 112 0.57 2.82 8.22
C LEU A 112 0.40 2.09 9.56
N VAL A 113 0.27 0.77 9.49
CA VAL A 113 0.20 -0.13 10.64
C VAL A 113 0.95 -1.43 10.32
N ASP A 114 1.68 -1.96 11.30
CA ASP A 114 2.41 -3.22 11.17
C ASP A 114 1.45 -4.42 11.21
N GLY A 115 1.33 -5.14 10.10
CA GLY A 115 0.46 -6.31 9.97
C GLY A 115 0.98 -7.53 10.74
N TYR A 116 2.29 -7.64 10.96
CA TYR A 116 2.85 -8.73 11.77
C TYR A 116 2.53 -8.52 13.25
N GLU A 117 2.63 -7.30 13.76
CA GLU A 117 2.21 -6.99 15.13
C GLU A 117 0.70 -7.18 15.32
N PHE A 118 -0.10 -6.89 14.29
CA PHE A 118 -1.52 -7.24 14.31
C PHE A 118 -1.73 -8.75 14.46
N LEU A 119 -1.09 -9.59 13.64
CA LEU A 119 -1.21 -11.04 13.76
C LEU A 119 -0.74 -11.57 15.13
N LYS A 120 0.39 -11.08 15.65
CA LYS A 120 0.87 -11.42 17.00
C LYS A 120 -0.12 -11.00 18.08
N SER A 121 -0.85 -9.91 17.89
CA SER A 121 -1.90 -9.51 18.83
C SER A 121 -3.03 -10.54 18.89
N LEU A 122 -3.40 -11.12 17.73
CA LEU A 122 -4.45 -12.14 17.61
C LEU A 122 -4.06 -13.47 18.25
N GLU A 123 -2.78 -13.84 18.27
CA GLU A 123 -2.30 -15.03 18.98
C GLU A 123 -2.72 -15.03 20.45
N ARG A 124 -2.81 -13.84 21.07
CA ARG A 124 -3.20 -13.68 22.48
C ARG A 124 -4.69 -13.40 22.65
N SER A 125 -5.26 -12.54 21.80
CA SER A 125 -6.64 -12.07 21.97
C SER A 125 -7.68 -13.00 21.34
N GLU A 126 -7.34 -13.67 20.23
CA GLU A 126 -8.25 -14.44 19.38
C GLU A 126 -7.55 -15.72 18.84
N PRO A 127 -7.05 -16.62 19.70
CA PRO A 127 -6.18 -17.73 19.29
C PRO A 127 -6.82 -18.71 18.29
N GLN A 128 -8.13 -18.98 18.42
CA GLN A 128 -8.86 -19.83 17.47
C GLN A 128 -8.97 -19.18 16.08
N LEU A 129 -9.13 -17.85 16.04
CA LEU A 129 -9.11 -17.13 14.77
C LEU A 129 -7.71 -17.17 14.18
N ARG A 130 -6.67 -16.97 14.99
CA ARG A 130 -5.28 -17.05 14.56
C ARG A 130 -4.95 -18.39 13.91
N GLU A 131 -5.36 -19.50 14.53
CA GLU A 131 -5.21 -20.86 13.99
C GLU A 131 -5.96 -21.00 12.65
N TRP A 132 -7.20 -20.51 12.56
CA TRP A 132 -7.96 -20.54 11.32
C TRP A 132 -7.25 -19.77 10.18
N LEU A 133 -6.63 -18.62 10.47
CA LEU A 133 -5.90 -17.82 9.49
C LEU A 133 -4.63 -18.52 8.96
N ASP A 134 -4.01 -19.38 9.77
CA ASP A 134 -2.86 -20.20 9.36
C ASP A 134 -3.27 -21.34 8.44
N ASP A 135 -4.39 -22.00 8.75
CA ASP A 135 -4.78 -23.24 8.08
C ASP A 135 -5.71 -23.02 6.89
N THR A 136 -6.35 -21.85 6.78
CA THR A 136 -7.37 -21.59 5.78
C THR A 136 -6.93 -20.55 4.73
N PRO A 137 -6.75 -20.95 3.46
CA PRO A 137 -6.52 -19.99 2.39
C PRO A 137 -7.79 -19.17 2.11
N VAL A 138 -7.60 -17.89 1.85
CA VAL A 138 -8.65 -16.92 1.52
C VAL A 138 -8.62 -16.62 0.03
N GLU A 139 -9.79 -16.51 -0.59
CA GLU A 139 -9.88 -16.03 -1.97
C GLU A 139 -9.71 -14.50 -2.01
N PHE A 140 -8.70 -14.04 -2.74
CA PHE A 140 -8.50 -12.63 -3.06
C PHE A 140 -8.96 -12.37 -4.50
N VAL A 141 -9.72 -11.31 -4.69
CA VAL A 141 -10.25 -10.88 -5.98
C VAL A 141 -9.83 -9.43 -6.22
N ALA A 142 -9.33 -9.14 -7.40
CA ALA A 142 -9.02 -7.77 -7.77
C ALA A 142 -9.43 -7.48 -9.20
N THR A 143 -10.30 -6.50 -9.33
CA THR A 143 -10.50 -5.75 -10.57
C THR A 143 -9.42 -4.66 -10.67
N ALA A 144 -8.89 -4.39 -11.86
CA ALA A 144 -7.85 -3.36 -12.04
C ALA A 144 -8.34 -1.94 -11.67
N LYS A 145 -9.62 -1.66 -11.93
CA LYS A 145 -10.31 -0.40 -11.66
C LYS A 145 -11.78 -0.70 -11.36
N PRO A 146 -12.44 0.05 -10.45
CA PRO A 146 -13.87 -0.12 -10.21
C PRO A 146 -14.72 -0.06 -11.50
N GLY A 147 -15.60 -1.05 -11.67
CA GLY A 147 -16.52 -1.15 -12.80
C GLY A 147 -15.96 -1.80 -14.07
N GLU A 148 -14.71 -2.27 -14.07
CA GLU A 148 -14.20 -3.11 -15.17
C GLU A 148 -14.65 -4.57 -15.03
N PRO A 149 -14.85 -5.30 -16.14
CA PRO A 149 -15.31 -6.69 -16.11
C PRO A 149 -14.20 -7.70 -15.75
N GLY A 150 -12.94 -7.31 -15.93
CA GLY A 150 -11.80 -8.21 -15.76
C GLY A 150 -11.41 -8.36 -14.30
N GLN A 151 -11.53 -9.58 -13.78
CA GLN A 151 -11.11 -9.94 -12.41
C GLN A 151 -9.93 -10.90 -12.43
N ARG A 152 -8.97 -10.67 -11.54
CA ARG A 152 -7.97 -11.66 -11.15
C ARG A 152 -8.38 -12.28 -9.82
N ARG A 153 -8.14 -13.58 -9.67
CA ARG A 153 -8.47 -14.35 -8.47
C ARG A 153 -7.30 -15.23 -8.09
N VAL A 154 -6.99 -15.26 -6.79
CA VAL A 154 -6.02 -16.20 -6.22
C VAL A 154 -6.57 -16.73 -4.90
N LYS A 155 -6.16 -17.93 -4.50
CA LYS A 155 -6.38 -18.44 -3.14
C LYS A 155 -5.04 -18.46 -2.44
N GLU A 156 -4.91 -17.65 -1.40
CA GLU A 156 -3.67 -17.44 -0.68
C GLU A 156 -3.93 -17.36 0.82
N TYR A 157 -2.91 -17.66 1.62
CA TYR A 157 -2.97 -17.50 3.06
C TYR A 157 -2.85 -16.02 3.45
N ILE A 158 -3.39 -15.67 4.62
CA ILE A 158 -3.25 -14.32 5.19
C ILE A 158 -1.78 -14.00 5.48
N LEU A 159 -1.00 -15.01 5.88
CA LEU A 159 0.46 -14.94 6.00
C LEU A 159 1.06 -16.08 5.18
N THR A 160 1.92 -15.77 4.22
CA THR A 160 2.62 -16.78 3.41
C THR A 160 4.12 -16.65 3.60
N PRO A 161 4.78 -17.56 4.33
CA PRO A 161 6.23 -17.55 4.46
C PRO A 161 6.92 -17.80 3.11
N THR A 162 7.97 -17.04 2.82
CA THR A 162 8.82 -17.23 1.63
C THR A 162 10.30 -17.10 2.00
N GLU A 163 11.20 -17.47 1.07
CA GLU A 163 12.65 -17.30 1.28
C GLU A 163 13.07 -15.83 1.43
N ASP A 164 12.33 -14.91 0.84
CA ASP A 164 12.64 -13.48 0.81
C ASP A 164 11.99 -12.68 1.96
N GLY A 165 11.08 -13.31 2.69
CA GLY A 165 10.26 -12.72 3.75
C GLY A 165 8.82 -13.23 3.73
N ASP A 166 8.11 -13.08 4.85
CA ASP A 166 6.68 -13.44 4.90
C ASP A 166 5.85 -12.45 4.08
N ILE A 167 4.76 -12.91 3.47
CA ILE A 167 3.81 -12.07 2.74
C ILE A 167 2.51 -11.99 3.55
N PHE A 168 2.29 -10.87 4.22
CA PHE A 168 1.02 -10.56 4.86
C PHE A 168 0.02 -9.98 3.85
N ARG A 169 -1.25 -10.40 3.95
CA ARG A 169 -2.34 -9.91 3.10
C ARG A 169 -3.51 -9.45 3.93
N PHE A 170 -3.93 -8.21 3.71
CA PHE A 170 -5.15 -7.66 4.29
C PHE A 170 -5.82 -6.73 3.30
N SER A 171 -7.15 -6.73 3.19
CA SER A 171 -7.85 -5.72 2.41
C SER A 171 -9.26 -5.51 2.93
N TYR A 172 -9.50 -4.31 3.46
CA TYR A 172 -10.82 -3.88 3.89
C TYR A 172 -11.85 -4.06 2.77
N ASN A 173 -11.55 -3.52 1.59
CA ASN A 173 -12.48 -3.59 0.45
C ASN A 173 -12.77 -5.05 0.05
N GLN A 174 -11.74 -5.90 -0.03
CA GLN A 174 -11.92 -7.31 -0.37
C GLN A 174 -12.82 -8.02 0.64
N PHE A 175 -12.56 -7.84 1.93
CA PHE A 175 -13.28 -8.60 2.95
C PHE A 175 -14.70 -8.07 3.17
N HIS A 176 -14.93 -6.77 2.97
CA HIS A 176 -16.26 -6.17 3.10
C HIS A 176 -17.10 -6.27 1.83
N TYR A 177 -16.49 -6.29 0.64
CA TYR A 177 -17.22 -6.12 -0.63
C TYR A 177 -16.83 -7.12 -1.73
N GLY A 178 -15.92 -8.06 -1.44
CA GLY A 178 -15.58 -9.16 -2.33
C GLY A 178 -14.63 -8.81 -3.49
N ASP A 179 -14.10 -7.59 -3.52
CA ASP A 179 -13.09 -7.13 -4.50
C ASP A 179 -12.21 -6.04 -3.88
N VAL A 180 -10.92 -6.01 -4.20
CA VAL A 180 -10.00 -4.92 -3.81
C VAL A 180 -10.47 -3.55 -4.34
N ASN A 181 -11.08 -3.52 -5.52
CA ASN A 181 -11.63 -2.33 -6.18
C ASN A 181 -13.14 -2.52 -6.46
N PRO A 182 -14.00 -2.50 -5.43
CA PRO A 182 -15.41 -2.84 -5.55
C PRO A 182 -16.19 -1.84 -6.40
N SER A 183 -17.25 -2.29 -7.05
CA SER A 183 -18.20 -1.42 -7.77
C SER A 183 -19.08 -0.63 -6.80
N LYS A 184 -19.78 0.40 -7.31
CA LYS A 184 -20.72 1.19 -6.49
C LYS A 184 -21.86 0.33 -5.93
N GLU A 185 -22.29 -0.67 -6.69
CA GLU A 185 -23.33 -1.62 -6.31
C GLU A 185 -22.84 -2.55 -5.19
N ALA A 186 -21.61 -3.06 -5.29
CA ALA A 186 -21.02 -3.91 -4.25
C ALA A 186 -20.91 -3.19 -2.90
N LEU A 187 -20.64 -1.88 -2.91
CA LEU A 187 -20.59 -1.07 -1.68
C LEU A 187 -21.92 -1.01 -0.91
N GLN A 188 -23.05 -1.33 -1.54
CA GLN A 188 -24.37 -1.33 -0.87
C GLN A 188 -24.58 -2.56 0.02
N GLN A 189 -23.74 -3.60 -0.11
CA GLN A 189 -23.93 -4.88 0.56
C GLN A 189 -22.62 -5.35 1.18
N SER A 190 -22.43 -4.99 2.46
CA SER A 190 -21.29 -5.46 3.25
C SER A 190 -21.42 -6.96 3.54
N LEU A 191 -20.37 -7.72 3.21
CA LEU A 191 -20.21 -9.14 3.54
C LEU A 191 -19.92 -9.38 5.02
N VAL A 192 -19.58 -8.33 5.77
CA VAL A 192 -19.19 -8.41 7.20
C VAL A 192 -20.38 -8.11 8.12
N THR A 193 -21.33 -7.29 7.69
CA THR A 193 -22.47 -6.90 8.53
C THR A 193 -23.34 -8.11 8.88
N ASN A 194 -23.52 -8.37 10.18
CA ASN A 194 -24.21 -9.55 10.71
C ASN A 194 -23.61 -10.91 10.29
N ASN A 195 -22.33 -10.94 9.87
CA ASN A 195 -21.62 -12.16 9.52
C ASN A 195 -20.67 -12.56 10.65
N THR A 196 -20.79 -13.80 11.12
CA THR A 196 -19.99 -14.36 12.23
C THR A 196 -18.86 -15.28 11.76
N SER A 197 -18.59 -15.36 10.45
CA SER A 197 -17.48 -16.15 9.93
C SER A 197 -16.12 -15.64 10.45
N PRO A 198 -15.10 -16.52 10.53
CA PRO A 198 -13.76 -16.12 10.93
C PRO A 198 -13.19 -14.97 10.08
N LEU A 199 -13.39 -15.00 8.76
CA LEU A 199 -12.93 -13.93 7.87
C LEU A 199 -13.62 -12.58 8.15
N ALA A 200 -14.94 -12.59 8.41
CA ALA A 200 -15.65 -11.38 8.80
C ALA A 200 -15.15 -10.84 10.15
N ARG A 201 -14.87 -11.72 11.12
CA ARG A 201 -14.28 -11.34 12.41
C ARG A 201 -12.88 -10.74 12.22
N PHE A 202 -12.04 -11.35 11.39
CA PHE A 202 -10.71 -10.85 11.05
C PHE A 202 -10.76 -9.46 10.41
N ALA A 203 -11.70 -9.23 9.49
CA ALA A 203 -11.90 -7.93 8.85
C ALA A 203 -12.24 -6.83 9.87
N VAL A 204 -13.20 -7.09 10.78
CA VAL A 204 -13.60 -6.16 11.85
C VAL A 204 -12.43 -5.85 12.79
N LEU A 205 -11.70 -6.89 13.20
CA LEU A 205 -10.56 -6.72 14.11
C LEU A 205 -9.42 -5.97 13.46
N GLY A 206 -9.13 -6.22 12.18
CA GLY A 206 -8.10 -5.50 11.44
C GLY A 206 -8.45 -4.03 11.23
N GLU A 207 -9.72 -3.70 10.96
CA GLU A 207 -10.19 -2.31 10.91
C GLU A 207 -10.00 -1.62 12.28
N ALA A 208 -10.46 -2.25 13.36
CA ALA A 208 -10.33 -1.70 14.71
C ALA A 208 -8.86 -1.52 15.11
N TYR A 209 -8.02 -2.53 14.87
CA TYR A 209 -6.59 -2.48 15.14
C TYR A 209 -5.91 -1.36 14.34
N PHE A 210 -6.29 -1.19 13.07
CA PHE A 210 -5.77 -0.11 12.24
C PHE A 210 -6.13 1.25 12.84
N VAL A 211 -7.39 1.48 13.21
CA VAL A 211 -7.83 2.76 13.81
C VAL A 211 -7.06 3.07 15.09
N GLU A 212 -6.79 2.06 15.92
CA GLU A 212 -6.08 2.22 17.19
C GLU A 212 -4.58 2.48 17.02
N HIS A 213 -3.92 1.83 16.06
CA HIS A 213 -2.46 1.82 15.91
C HIS A 213 -1.95 2.66 14.73
N ASN A 214 -2.84 3.33 13.98
CA ASN A 214 -2.49 4.07 12.78
C ASN A 214 -1.41 5.15 13.03
N VAL A 215 -0.31 5.04 12.30
CA VAL A 215 0.72 6.07 12.19
C VAL A 215 0.42 6.93 10.95
N PRO A 216 -0.07 8.17 11.10
CA PRO A 216 -0.27 9.06 9.97
C PRO A 216 1.07 9.62 9.46
N VAL A 217 1.37 9.37 8.19
CA VAL A 217 2.54 9.89 7.49
C VAL A 217 2.10 10.95 6.48
N LEU A 218 2.57 12.18 6.70
CA LEU A 218 2.49 13.26 5.72
C LEU A 218 3.73 13.16 4.82
N ILE A 219 3.50 13.10 3.51
CA ILE A 219 4.59 13.14 2.51
C ILE A 219 4.69 14.59 2.02
N PRO A 220 5.74 15.36 2.36
CA PRO A 220 5.89 16.73 1.87
C PRO A 220 6.04 16.78 0.34
N ASP A 221 5.85 17.95 -0.25
CA ASP A 221 6.10 18.17 -1.67
C ASP A 221 7.59 17.87 -1.99
N GLY A 222 7.83 17.12 -3.07
CA GLY A 222 9.13 16.61 -3.48
C GLY A 222 9.59 15.34 -2.77
N CYS A 223 8.99 14.95 -1.64
CA CYS A 223 9.44 13.79 -0.87
C CYS A 223 8.90 12.46 -1.41
N LEU A 224 9.56 11.37 -1.03
CA LEU A 224 9.25 10.00 -1.41
C LEU A 224 9.01 9.14 -0.16
N LEU A 225 7.82 8.58 0.00
CA LEU A 225 7.55 7.54 0.99
C LEU A 225 7.78 6.18 0.37
N ILE A 226 8.51 5.29 1.04
CA ILE A 226 8.66 3.87 0.68
C ILE A 226 8.23 3.02 1.88
N TRP A 227 7.46 1.95 1.63
CA TRP A 227 7.09 1.00 2.68
C TRP A 227 7.07 -0.44 2.18
N ASP A 228 7.29 -1.36 3.11
CA ASP A 228 7.18 -2.80 2.94
C ASP A 228 5.70 -3.20 2.84
N ASN A 229 5.26 -3.54 1.64
CA ASN A 229 3.89 -3.95 1.35
C ASN A 229 3.60 -5.39 1.80
N TRP A 230 4.63 -6.19 2.04
CA TRP A 230 4.46 -7.54 2.59
C TRP A 230 4.28 -7.53 4.11
N ARG A 231 4.59 -6.41 4.78
CA ARG A 231 4.42 -6.22 6.24
C ARG A 231 3.34 -5.20 6.59
N MET A 232 3.35 -4.05 5.93
CA MET A 232 2.58 -2.89 6.36
C MET A 232 1.19 -2.85 5.73
N ILE A 233 0.17 -2.71 6.59
CA ILE A 233 -1.16 -2.28 6.18
C ILE A 233 -1.11 -0.78 5.96
N HIS A 234 -1.63 -0.32 4.83
CA HIS A 234 -1.70 1.10 4.52
C HIS A 234 -3.13 1.56 4.19
N ALA A 235 -3.38 2.83 4.45
CA ALA A 235 -4.65 3.50 4.15
C ALA A 235 -4.38 4.92 3.68
N ARG A 236 -5.45 5.63 3.29
CA ARG A 236 -5.39 7.07 3.05
C ARG A 236 -6.61 7.76 3.61
N SER A 237 -6.42 8.81 4.39
CA SER A 237 -7.54 9.65 4.84
C SER A 237 -8.18 10.42 3.68
N ARG A 238 -9.46 10.78 3.84
CA ARG A 238 -10.16 11.66 2.90
C ARG A 238 -9.44 13.01 2.79
N TYR A 239 -9.51 13.64 1.62
CA TYR A 239 -9.04 15.01 1.39
C TYR A 239 -10.03 15.78 0.51
N THR A 240 -9.84 17.10 0.41
CA THR A 240 -10.69 17.99 -0.41
C THR A 240 -9.91 18.78 -1.46
N ASP A 241 -8.58 18.76 -1.42
CA ASP A 241 -7.75 19.47 -2.40
C ASP A 241 -7.61 18.72 -3.72
N PRO A 242 -8.24 19.18 -4.82
CA PRO A 242 -8.20 18.48 -6.11
C PRO A 242 -6.82 18.52 -6.77
N ALA A 243 -5.93 19.41 -6.32
CA ALA A 243 -4.59 19.56 -6.84
C ALA A 243 -3.58 18.57 -6.23
N ARG A 244 -3.99 17.70 -5.28
CA ARG A 244 -3.11 16.66 -4.74
C ARG A 244 -2.63 15.76 -5.87
N ASN A 245 -1.31 15.57 -5.95
CA ASN A 245 -0.65 14.85 -7.03
C ASN A 245 0.51 14.01 -6.49
N LEU A 246 0.36 12.69 -6.55
CA LEU A 246 1.42 11.75 -6.23
C LEU A 246 1.63 10.80 -7.40
N THR A 247 2.81 10.20 -7.50
CA THR A 247 3.09 9.06 -8.38
C THR A 247 3.39 7.83 -7.55
N ARG A 248 2.71 6.71 -7.84
CA ARG A 248 2.94 5.42 -7.22
C ARG A 248 3.86 4.55 -8.08
N TYR A 249 4.78 3.87 -7.42
CA TYR A 249 5.64 2.83 -7.99
C TYR A 249 5.50 1.55 -7.19
N TRP A 250 5.71 0.42 -7.87
CA TRP A 250 5.77 -0.92 -7.29
C TRP A 250 7.19 -1.44 -7.46
N LEU A 251 7.80 -1.98 -6.40
CA LEU A 251 9.11 -2.59 -6.44
C LEU A 251 8.99 -4.09 -6.10
N ALA A 252 9.76 -4.91 -6.82
CA ALA A 252 9.97 -6.32 -6.49
C ALA A 252 10.93 -6.48 -5.30
#